data_AF-A0A7K3DVJ0-F1
#
_entry.id   AF-A0A7K3DVJ0-F1
#
_cell.length_a   1.000
_cell.length_b   1.000
_cell.length_c   1.000
_cell.angle_alpha   90.00
_cell.angle_beta   90.00
_cell.angle_gamma   90.00
#
_symmetry.space_group_name_H-M   'P 1'
#
loop_
_entity.id
_entity.type
_entity.pdbx_description
1 polymer ?
#
loop_
_entity_poly.entity_id
_entity_poly.type
_entity_poly.pdbx_seq_one_letter_code
_entity_poly.pdbx_strand_id
1 'polypeptide(L)'
;MQIKAGETAAGGVAALLNEAGAAPRTRPGAARRTELDHRLRAELRRLVPLVEAQAAELNRGTREWYSRDKALEVACDALTTGLSPSSLAACLKLTALARAVRTLDEYADGES
;
A
#
# COMPACT_ATOMS: atom_id res chain seq x y z
N MET A 1 31.50 12.51 9.33
CA MET A 1 30.15 12.14 9.83
C MET A 1 29.51 11.23 8.79
N GLN A 2 29.54 9.92 9.03
CA GLN A 2 28.96 8.92 8.12
C GLN A 2 27.46 8.83 8.38
N ILE A 3 26.64 9.07 7.36
CA ILE A 3 25.20 8.87 7.42
C ILE A 3 24.95 7.39 7.11
N LYS A 4 24.43 6.66 8.09
CA LYS A 4 24.00 5.26 8.01
C LYS A 4 23.03 5.09 6.83
N ALA A 5 23.49 4.48 5.74
CA ALA A 5 22.67 4.15 4.56
C ALA A 5 21.81 2.89 4.73
N GLY A 6 21.60 2.42 5.98
CA GLY A 6 20.92 1.15 6.28
C GLY A 6 19.64 1.25 7.10
N GLU A 7 19.21 2.45 7.52
CA GLU A 7 18.08 2.62 8.47
C GLU A 7 16.82 3.24 7.83
N THR A 8 16.84 3.52 6.52
CA THR A 8 15.90 4.45 5.86
C THR A 8 14.80 3.83 5.00
N ALA A 9 14.81 2.52 4.72
CA ALA A 9 13.80 1.89 3.86
C ALA A 9 12.56 1.42 4.65
N ALA A 10 12.74 0.58 5.68
CA ALA A 10 11.64 0.04 6.48
C ALA A 10 10.93 1.11 7.32
N GLY A 11 11.69 2.06 7.89
CA GLY A 11 11.11 3.20 8.61
C GLY A 11 10.31 4.16 7.71
N GLY A 12 10.64 4.22 6.42
CA GLY A 12 9.98 5.09 5.45
C GLY A 12 8.57 4.63 5.07
N VAL A 13 8.38 3.32 4.87
CA VAL A 13 7.06 2.74 4.54
C VAL A 13 6.15 2.73 5.77
N ALA A 14 6.65 2.31 6.93
CA ALA A 14 5.85 2.32 8.16
C ALA A 14 5.35 3.72 8.53
N ALA A 15 6.19 4.75 8.38
CA ALA A 15 5.77 6.14 8.58
C ALA A 15 4.72 6.59 7.55
N LEU A 16 4.90 6.24 6.27
CA LEU A 16 3.94 6.52 5.20
C LEU A 16 2.56 5.90 5.49
N LEU A 17 2.53 4.64 5.90
CA LEU A 17 1.31 3.90 6.25
C LEU A 17 0.59 4.53 7.44
N ASN A 18 1.33 4.88 8.50
CA ASN A 18 0.77 5.52 9.68
C ASN A 18 0.15 6.88 9.34
N GLU A 19 0.84 7.69 8.54
CA GLU A 19 0.37 9.01 8.14
C GLU A 19 -0.91 8.92 7.27
N ALA A 20 -0.91 8.02 6.28
CA ALA A 20 -2.05 7.80 5.41
C ALA A 20 -3.26 7.20 6.16
N GLY A 21 -3.02 6.31 7.13
CA GLY A 21 -4.05 5.77 8.01
C GLY A 21 -4.64 6.81 8.99
N ALA A 22 -3.86 7.82 9.36
CA ALA A 22 -4.32 8.94 10.19
C ALA A 22 -5.03 10.06 9.39
N ALA A 23 -4.93 10.05 8.06
CA ALA A 23 -5.41 11.13 7.18
C ALA A 23 -6.88 11.56 7.43
N PRO A 24 -7.86 10.66 7.70
CA PRO A 24 -9.23 11.09 7.97
C PRO A 24 -9.36 11.96 9.24
N ARG A 25 -8.48 11.76 10.22
CA ARG A 25 -8.46 12.51 11.49
C ARG A 25 -7.63 13.78 11.38
N THR A 26 -6.45 13.70 10.75
CA THR A 26 -5.52 14.84 10.64
C THR A 26 -5.90 15.80 9.50
N ARG A 27 -6.71 15.34 8.54
CA ARG A 27 -7.17 16.10 7.37
C ARG A 27 -6.04 16.88 6.69
N PRO A 28 -4.99 16.18 6.21
CA PRO A 28 -3.83 16.81 5.60
C PRO A 28 -4.26 17.66 4.39
N GLY A 29 -3.54 18.76 4.12
CA GLY A 29 -3.82 19.64 2.99
C GLY A 29 -3.72 18.93 1.64
N ALA A 30 -4.27 19.55 0.58
CA ALA A 30 -4.37 18.93 -0.75
C ALA A 30 -3.01 18.46 -1.31
N ALA A 31 -1.98 19.29 -1.23
CA ALA A 31 -0.63 18.94 -1.67
C ALA A 31 -0.09 17.70 -0.94
N ARG A 32 -0.31 17.61 0.38
CA ARG A 32 0.13 16.45 1.16
C ARG A 32 -0.65 15.19 0.84
N ARG A 33 -1.95 15.30 0.56
CA ARG A 33 -2.75 14.15 0.10
C ARG A 33 -2.25 13.61 -1.23
N THR A 34 -1.93 14.48 -2.18
CA THR A 34 -1.35 14.10 -3.46
C THR A 34 -0.01 13.39 -3.30
N GLU A 35 0.86 13.92 -2.43
CA GLU A 35 2.14 13.28 -2.11
C GLU A 35 1.97 11.88 -1.52
N LEU A 36 1.07 11.73 -0.54
CA LEU A 36 0.77 10.43 0.07
C LEU A 36 0.23 9.45 -0.96
N ASP A 37 -0.68 9.89 -1.85
CA ASP A 37 -1.22 9.05 -2.92
C ASP A 37 -0.12 8.56 -3.86
N HIS A 38 0.75 9.45 -4.34
CA HIS A 38 1.85 9.07 -5.24
C HIS A 38 2.78 8.05 -4.60
N ARG A 39 3.19 8.29 -3.34
CA ARG A 39 4.08 7.37 -2.62
C ARG A 39 3.44 6.01 -2.38
N LEU A 40 2.18 5.97 -1.94
CA LEU A 40 1.47 4.70 -1.72
C LEU A 40 1.29 3.92 -3.03
N ARG A 41 0.97 4.59 -4.13
CA ARG A 41 0.87 3.92 -5.45
C ARG A 41 2.23 3.41 -5.93
N ALA A 42 3.32 4.12 -5.65
CA ALA A 42 4.66 3.64 -5.97
C ALA A 42 4.98 2.34 -5.23
N GLU A 43 4.65 2.26 -3.93
CA GLU A 43 4.80 1.03 -3.16
C GLU A 43 3.91 -0.10 -3.69
N LEU A 44 2.64 0.16 -4.02
CA LEU A 44 1.79 -0.87 -4.64
C LEU A 44 2.38 -1.40 -5.95
N ARG A 45 2.86 -0.53 -6.83
CA ARG A 45 3.50 -0.96 -8.10
C ARG A 45 4.76 -1.80 -7.88
N ARG A 46 5.45 -1.60 -6.76
CA ARG A 46 6.60 -2.41 -6.35
C ARG A 46 6.17 -3.78 -5.82
N LEU A 47 5.13 -3.83 -4.99
CA LEU A 47 4.70 -5.02 -4.27
C LEU A 47 3.83 -5.97 -5.11
N VAL A 48 2.97 -5.44 -5.97
CA VAL A 48 2.08 -6.24 -6.85
C VAL A 48 2.83 -7.35 -7.60
N PRO A 49 3.90 -7.08 -8.37
CA PRO A 49 4.59 -8.14 -9.11
C PRO A 49 5.25 -9.21 -8.21
N LEU A 50 5.62 -8.85 -6.98
CA LEU A 50 6.20 -9.80 -6.01
C LEU A 50 5.13 -10.78 -5.52
N VAL A 51 3.97 -10.27 -5.13
CA VAL A 51 2.86 -11.09 -4.65
C VAL A 51 2.21 -11.87 -5.80
N GLU A 52 2.18 -11.33 -7.02
CA GLU A 52 1.77 -12.07 -8.22
C GLU A 52 2.66 -13.30 -8.47
N ALA A 53 3.98 -13.15 -8.35
CA ALA A 53 4.91 -14.26 -8.50
C ALA A 53 4.67 -15.35 -7.43
N GLN A 54 4.52 -14.96 -6.16
CA GLN A 54 4.18 -15.88 -5.07
C GLN A 54 2.85 -16.60 -5.32
N ALA A 55 1.81 -15.87 -5.73
CA ALA A 55 0.51 -16.46 -6.02
C ALA A 55 0.56 -17.45 -7.20
N ALA A 56 1.47 -17.25 -8.16
CA ALA A 56 1.69 -18.17 -9.27
C ALA A 56 2.36 -19.49 -8.83
N GLU A 57 3.12 -19.48 -7.74
CA GLU A 57 3.74 -20.67 -7.15
C GLU A 57 2.78 -21.47 -6.25
N LEU A 58 1.66 -20.86 -5.84
CA LEU A 58 0.64 -21.53 -5.02
C LEU A 58 -0.29 -22.42 -5.85
N ASN A 59 -0.76 -23.50 -5.22
CA ASN A 59 -1.81 -24.33 -5.79
C ASN A 59 -3.11 -23.54 -5.90
N ARG A 60 -3.61 -23.38 -7.12
CA ARG A 60 -4.92 -22.74 -7.38
C ARG A 60 -6.05 -23.45 -6.63
N GLY A 61 -7.00 -22.67 -6.14
CA GLY A 61 -8.14 -23.18 -5.37
C GLY A 61 -7.86 -23.40 -3.87
N THR A 62 -6.63 -23.18 -3.42
CA THR A 62 -6.31 -23.14 -1.98
C THR A 62 -6.73 -21.81 -1.36
N ARG A 63 -6.99 -21.82 -0.05
CA ARG A 63 -7.31 -20.61 0.71
C ARG A 63 -6.23 -19.53 0.60
N GLU A 64 -4.96 -19.95 0.60
CA GLU A 64 -3.81 -19.06 0.46
C GLU A 64 -3.77 -18.38 -0.91
N TRP A 65 -4.03 -19.15 -1.97
CA TRP A 65 -4.15 -18.60 -3.32
C TRP A 65 -5.27 -17.58 -3.41
N TYR A 66 -6.48 -17.90 -2.92
CA TYR A 66 -7.61 -16.95 -2.92
C TYR A 66 -7.32 -15.68 -2.12
N SER A 67 -6.58 -15.78 -1.02
CA SER A 67 -6.26 -14.63 -0.18
C SER A 67 -5.31 -13.65 -0.89
N ARG A 68 -4.28 -14.18 -1.57
CA ARG A 68 -3.33 -13.38 -2.36
C ARG A 68 -3.96 -12.83 -3.64
N ASP A 69 -4.75 -13.64 -4.35
CA ASP A 69 -5.54 -13.19 -5.51
C ASP A 69 -6.47 -12.02 -5.12
N LYS A 70 -7.18 -12.13 -3.99
CA LYS A 70 -8.07 -11.07 -3.53
C LYS A 70 -7.31 -9.78 -3.16
N ALA A 71 -6.15 -9.90 -2.52
CA ALA A 71 -5.32 -8.76 -2.19
C ALA A 71 -4.79 -8.05 -3.45
N LEU A 72 -4.44 -8.81 -4.48
CA LEU A 72 -4.03 -8.28 -5.79
C LEU A 72 -5.17 -7.54 -6.49
N GLU A 73 -6.39 -8.11 -6.51
CA GLU A 73 -7.56 -7.41 -7.04
C GLU A 73 -7.78 -6.04 -6.37
N VAL A 74 -7.72 -6.01 -5.03
CA VAL A 74 -7.88 -4.76 -4.25
C VAL A 74 -6.79 -3.75 -4.57
N ALA A 75 -5.53 -4.20 -4.69
CA ALA A 75 -4.42 -3.33 -5.04
C ALA A 75 -4.55 -2.76 -6.46
N CYS A 76 -4.98 -3.58 -7.43
CA CYS A 76 -5.22 -3.16 -8.81
C CYS A 76 -6.37 -2.15 -8.91
N ASP A 77 -7.50 -2.38 -8.22
CA ASP A 77 -8.60 -1.42 -8.15
C ASP A 77 -8.12 -0.07 -7.57
N ALA A 78 -7.37 -0.11 -6.47
CA ALA A 78 -6.81 1.10 -5.86
C ALA A 78 -5.85 1.86 -6.79
N LEU A 79 -5.08 1.14 -7.63
CA LEU A 79 -4.19 1.74 -8.63
C LEU A 79 -4.94 2.42 -9.78
N THR A 80 -6.14 1.96 -10.14
CA THR A 80 -6.94 2.55 -11.23
C THR A 80 -7.72 3.78 -10.80
N THR A 81 -8.06 3.91 -9.52
CA THR A 81 -8.93 4.99 -9.03
C THR A 81 -8.13 6.19 -8.53
N GLY A 82 -8.31 7.38 -9.10
CA GLY A 82 -7.64 8.61 -8.64
C GLY A 82 -8.20 9.20 -7.33
N LEU A 83 -7.52 10.20 -6.76
CA LEU A 83 -8.03 10.93 -5.58
C LEU A 83 -9.35 11.65 -5.89
N SER A 84 -10.26 11.67 -4.91
CA SER A 84 -11.52 12.41 -5.02
C SER A 84 -11.29 13.91 -4.77
N PRO A 85 -12.05 14.82 -5.41
CA PRO A 85 -12.05 16.23 -5.06
C PRO A 85 -12.57 16.51 -3.64
N SER A 86 -13.39 15.60 -3.08
CA SER A 86 -13.83 15.70 -1.69
C SER A 86 -12.69 15.36 -0.73
N SER A 87 -12.39 16.28 0.20
CA SER A 87 -11.30 16.11 1.17
C SER A 87 -11.46 14.84 2.01
N LEU A 88 -12.69 14.53 2.45
CA LEU A 88 -12.95 13.32 3.24
C LEU A 88 -12.78 12.06 2.39
N ALA A 89 -13.35 12.05 1.18
CA ALA A 89 -13.23 10.91 0.27
C ALA A 89 -11.77 10.67 -0.14
N ALA A 90 -10.98 11.72 -0.35
CA ALA A 90 -9.54 11.61 -0.59
C ALA A 90 -8.81 10.96 0.60
N CYS A 91 -9.11 11.36 1.83
CA CYS A 91 -8.51 10.76 3.02
C CYS A 91 -8.88 9.29 3.20
N LEU A 92 -10.14 8.93 2.91
CA LEU A 92 -10.58 7.53 2.94
C LEU A 92 -9.87 6.68 1.87
N LYS A 93 -9.66 7.24 0.67
CA LYS A 93 -8.86 6.58 -0.38
C LYS A 93 -7.41 6.37 0.04
N LEU A 94 -6.78 7.35 0.69
CA LEU A 94 -5.43 7.19 1.24
C LEU A 94 -5.37 6.08 2.30
N THR A 95 -6.39 5.98 3.15
CA THR A 95 -6.48 4.89 4.13
C THR A 95 -6.64 3.53 3.46
N ALA A 96 -7.44 3.43 2.39
CA ALA A 96 -7.61 2.20 1.62
C ALA A 96 -6.31 1.78 0.91
N LEU A 97 -5.61 2.73 0.27
CA LEU A 97 -4.29 2.52 -0.33
C LEU A 97 -3.27 2.03 0.71
N ALA A 98 -3.22 2.65 1.89
CA ALA A 98 -2.32 2.23 2.96
C ALA A 98 -2.61 0.80 3.44
N ARG A 99 -3.89 0.41 3.54
CA ARG A 99 -4.25 -0.98 3.88
C ARG A 99 -3.79 -1.95 2.81
N ALA A 100 -4.02 -1.65 1.53
CA ALA A 100 -3.58 -2.49 0.43
C ALA A 100 -2.06 -2.66 0.41
N VAL A 101 -1.30 -1.58 0.64
CA VAL A 101 0.17 -1.65 0.74
C VAL A 101 0.58 -2.56 1.90
N ARG A 102 0.02 -2.36 3.10
CA ARG A 102 0.33 -3.20 4.26
C ARG A 102 0.05 -4.69 3.97
N THR A 103 -1.12 -5.00 3.41
CA THR A 103 -1.49 -6.39 3.11
C THR A 103 -0.54 -7.04 2.11
N LEU A 104 -0.13 -6.33 1.04
CA LEU A 104 0.84 -6.89 0.10
C LEU A 104 2.25 -6.98 0.69
N ASP A 105 2.64 -6.06 1.57
CA ASP A 105 3.92 -6.09 2.28
C ASP A 105 4.01 -7.32 3.21
N GLU A 106 2.93 -7.62 3.94
CA GLU A 106 2.82 -8.83 4.79
C GLU A 106 3.01 -10.12 3.97
N TYR A 107 2.42 -10.21 2.77
CA TYR A 107 2.65 -11.35 1.88
C TYR A 107 4.08 -11.40 1.31
N ALA A 108 4.62 -10.24 0.94
CA ALA A 108 5.96 -10.15 0.36
C ALA A 108 7.07 -10.53 1.36
N ASP A 109 6.90 -10.24 2.65
CA ASP A 109 7.85 -10.63 3.71
C ASP A 109 7.77 -12.12 4.08
N GLY A 110 6.73 -12.82 3.60
CA GLY A 110 6.51 -14.25 3.87
C GLY A 110 5.80 -14.52 5.20
N GLU A 111 5.30 -13.50 5.88
CA GLU A 111 4.45 -13.62 7.07
C GLU A 111 2.99 -13.91 6.66
N SER A 112 2.71 -15.10 6.11
CA SER A 112 1.33 -15.65 5.99
C SER A 112 1.31 -17.11 5.58
#